data_AF-A0A6N6MY28-F1
#
_entry.id   AF-A0A6N6MY28-F1
#
_cell.length_a   1.000
_cell.length_b   1.000
_cell.length_c   1.000
_cell.angle_alpha   90.00
_cell.angle_beta   90.00
_cell.angle_gamma   90.00
#
_symmetry.space_group_name_H-M   'P 1'
#
loop_
_entity.id
_entity.type
_entity.pdbx_description
1 polymer ?
#
loop_
_entity_poly.entity_id
_entity_poly.type
_entity_poly.pdbx_seq_one_letter_code
_entity_poly.pdbx_strand_id
1 'polypeptide(L)'
;MERRLPRLPAQRRGRGLLATRHRLHPVAGPLPAPIRRLRRPVLRFAPSPNGRLHRGHAYSALLNAAIARRLGGRLLLRIEDIDPVRSRPALVAAITHDLAWLGLRFDGPVRRQSEHLPAYRAALADLAARGLAYPCFCSRSAIATAALAAGDPVPRDPDGTPLYPGTCRTLPAPEIAARRSAGAPHTWRLDIARALAASGSLAYGAFDCEGQEWEVPADPARWGDAVIARRDVPTSYHLAVVHDDAAQGITHVVRGQDLEAATDLHRLLQRLLGLPTPRYHHHALIRDPAGEKLAKSRGSQSLQDLRDAGVTPGAVRAGLGFA
;
A
#
# COMPACT_ATOMS: atom_id res chain seq x y z
N MET A 1 1.42 -29.66 88.63
CA MET A 1 2.46 -29.27 89.59
C MET A 1 3.07 -27.97 89.11
N GLU A 2 2.74 -26.88 89.81
CA GLU A 2 3.20 -25.52 89.55
C GLU A 2 4.72 -25.41 89.64
N ARG A 3 5.31 -24.48 88.87
CA ARG A 3 6.26 -23.48 89.38
C ARG A 3 6.51 -22.39 88.35
N ARG A 4 6.16 -21.16 88.72
CA ARG A 4 6.53 -19.92 88.03
C ARG A 4 7.89 -19.41 88.57
N LEU A 5 8.72 -19.01 87.60
CA LEU A 5 9.61 -17.83 87.53
C LEU A 5 10.80 -17.71 88.50
N PRO A 6 11.88 -17.08 88.02
CA PRO A 6 12.05 -15.67 88.38
C PRO A 6 12.35 -14.74 87.20
N ARG A 7 12.02 -13.47 87.43
CA ARG A 7 12.19 -12.32 86.54
C ARG A 7 13.39 -11.48 87.00
N LEU A 8 14.05 -10.87 86.00
CA LEU A 8 14.67 -9.52 85.97
C LEU A 8 16.07 -9.39 86.63
N PRO A 9 16.99 -8.55 86.06
CA PRO A 9 16.77 -7.10 85.95
C PRO A 9 17.03 -6.45 84.59
N ALA A 10 16.26 -5.39 84.37
CA ALA A 10 16.54 -4.32 83.42
C ALA A 10 17.51 -3.31 84.03
N GLN A 11 18.33 -2.67 83.19
CA GLN A 11 18.93 -1.31 83.24
C GLN A 11 20.15 -1.32 82.29
N ARG A 12 20.50 -0.32 81.47
CA ARG A 12 20.17 1.11 81.40
C ARG A 12 20.59 1.68 80.02
N ARG A 13 19.72 2.54 79.46
CA ARG A 13 19.96 3.86 78.83
C ARG A 13 21.10 4.06 77.81
N GLY A 14 20.74 4.56 76.62
CA GLY A 14 21.49 5.68 76.02
C GLY A 14 21.45 5.85 74.50
N ARG A 15 20.56 6.76 74.04
CA ARG A 15 20.68 7.68 72.88
C ARG A 15 20.78 7.09 71.45
N GLY A 16 19.92 7.61 70.56
CA GLY A 16 19.71 7.11 69.20
C GLY A 16 20.69 7.61 68.14
N LEU A 17 20.58 7.03 66.95
CA LEU A 17 20.92 7.63 65.64
C LEU A 17 20.44 6.66 64.53
N LEU A 18 19.92 7.20 63.43
CA LEU A 18 19.32 6.50 62.29
C LEU A 18 20.19 5.38 61.69
N ALA A 19 19.58 4.27 61.24
CA ALA A 19 19.93 3.60 59.96
C ALA A 19 18.98 2.43 59.60
N THR A 20 18.19 2.66 58.56
CA THR A 20 17.81 1.77 57.44
C THR A 20 18.32 0.31 57.42
N ARG A 21 17.44 -0.64 57.02
CA ARG A 21 17.61 -1.55 55.84
C ARG A 21 16.56 -2.68 55.79
N HIS A 22 15.35 -2.35 55.30
CA HIS A 22 14.68 -3.26 54.35
C HIS A 22 15.44 -3.12 53.03
N ARG A 23 16.28 -4.09 52.66
CA ARG A 23 16.81 -4.13 51.30
C ARG A 23 15.76 -4.77 50.41
N LEU A 24 14.95 -3.92 49.79
CA LEU A 24 14.44 -4.18 48.45
C LEU A 24 15.67 -4.42 47.57
N HIS A 25 15.77 -5.59 46.95
CA HIS A 25 16.75 -5.80 45.89
C HIS A 25 16.38 -4.87 44.73
N PRO A 26 17.26 -3.95 44.31
CA PRO A 26 17.04 -3.24 43.06
C PRO A 26 17.13 -4.28 41.96
N VAL A 27 16.04 -4.45 41.20
CA VAL A 27 16.07 -5.10 39.89
C VAL A 27 16.88 -4.15 38.99
N ALA A 28 18.21 -4.26 39.08
CA ALA A 28 19.13 -3.64 38.14
C ALA A 28 19.15 -4.49 36.87
N GLY A 29 18.09 -4.34 36.08
CA GLY A 29 18.00 -4.76 34.70
C GLY A 29 17.10 -3.76 34.00
N PRO A 30 17.37 -3.41 32.73
CA PRO A 30 16.44 -2.56 31.99
C PRO A 30 15.05 -3.20 32.09
N LEU A 31 14.04 -2.38 32.41
CA LEU A 31 12.64 -2.78 32.29
C LEU A 31 12.49 -3.49 30.94
N PRO A 32 11.78 -4.64 30.88
CA PRO A 32 11.56 -5.31 29.60
C PRO A 32 11.10 -4.26 28.59
N ALA A 33 11.75 -4.25 27.42
CA ALA A 33 11.44 -3.32 26.35
C ALA A 33 9.92 -3.25 26.19
N PRO A 34 9.34 -2.05 25.99
CA PRO A 34 7.90 -1.87 26.02
C PRO A 34 7.27 -2.95 25.15
N ILE A 35 6.37 -3.74 25.75
CA ILE A 35 5.48 -4.66 25.05
C ILE A 35 5.11 -3.95 23.76
N ARG A 36 5.50 -4.52 22.61
CA ARG A 36 5.22 -3.99 21.26
C ARG A 36 3.85 -3.36 21.34
N ARG A 37 3.76 -2.03 21.41
CA ARG A 37 2.46 -1.35 21.33
C ARG A 37 1.93 -1.85 20.00
N LEU A 38 0.94 -2.75 20.01
CA LEU A 38 0.32 -3.25 18.81
C LEU A 38 -0.19 -2.00 18.12
N ARG A 39 0.56 -1.52 17.12
CA ARG A 39 0.22 -0.29 16.43
C ARG A 39 -1.14 -0.56 15.83
N ARG A 40 -2.12 0.23 16.23
CA ARG A 40 -3.51 0.12 15.77
C ARG A 40 -3.51 -0.07 14.25
N PRO A 41 -4.13 -1.13 13.70
CA PRO A 41 -4.11 -1.39 12.26
C PRO A 41 -4.54 -0.16 11.47
N VAL A 42 -3.83 0.14 10.38
CA VAL A 42 -4.15 1.24 9.46
C VAL A 42 -4.45 0.66 8.08
N LEU A 43 -5.63 0.96 7.58
CA LEU A 43 -6.14 0.61 6.26
C LEU A 43 -6.33 1.88 5.42
N ARG A 44 -6.50 1.72 4.10
CA ARG A 44 -6.90 2.81 3.22
C ARG A 44 -7.82 2.37 2.10
N PHE A 45 -8.80 3.21 1.80
CA PHE A 45 -9.46 3.21 0.50
C PHE A 45 -8.74 4.24 -0.40
N ALA A 46 -8.29 3.81 -1.58
CA ALA A 46 -7.43 4.61 -2.43
C ALA A 46 -7.96 4.73 -3.89
N PRO A 47 -9.06 5.47 -4.14
CA PRO A 47 -9.62 5.60 -5.48
C PRO A 47 -8.82 6.57 -6.36
N SER A 48 -8.64 6.21 -7.65
CA SER A 48 -8.17 7.15 -8.68
C SER A 48 -9.34 7.93 -9.29
N PRO A 49 -9.28 9.27 -9.39
CA PRO A 49 -10.36 10.11 -9.90
C PRO A 49 -10.41 10.17 -11.44
N ASN A 50 -10.44 9.01 -12.10
CA ASN A 50 -10.51 8.88 -13.56
C ASN A 50 -11.91 8.46 -14.07
N GLY A 51 -12.91 8.56 -13.21
CA GLY A 51 -14.32 8.26 -13.44
C GLY A 51 -15.10 8.35 -12.14
N ARG A 52 -16.44 8.32 -12.21
CA ARG A 52 -17.29 8.28 -11.01
C ARG A 52 -17.18 6.93 -10.30
N LEU A 53 -17.45 6.90 -9.00
CA LEU A 53 -17.53 5.64 -8.26
C LEU A 53 -18.75 4.84 -8.72
N HIS A 54 -18.65 3.51 -8.61
CA HIS A 54 -19.73 2.56 -8.91
C HIS A 54 -19.77 1.49 -7.82
N ARG A 55 -20.71 0.54 -7.92
CA ARG A 55 -20.94 -0.51 -6.90
C ARG A 55 -19.68 -1.29 -6.49
N GLY A 56 -18.80 -1.64 -7.42
CA GLY A 56 -17.51 -2.27 -7.11
C GLY A 56 -16.60 -1.41 -6.22
N HIS A 57 -16.56 -0.10 -6.42
CA HIS A 57 -15.83 0.82 -5.53
C HIS A 57 -16.51 0.92 -4.16
N ALA A 58 -17.84 1.00 -4.12
CA ALA A 58 -18.61 1.01 -2.88
C ALA A 58 -18.32 -0.26 -2.06
N TYR A 59 -18.34 -1.43 -2.69
CA TYR A 59 -17.99 -2.70 -2.05
C TYR A 59 -16.58 -2.65 -1.44
N SER A 60 -15.58 -2.23 -2.23
CA SER A 60 -14.19 -2.15 -1.75
C SER A 60 -14.04 -1.19 -0.57
N ALA A 61 -14.70 -0.02 -0.61
CA ALA A 61 -14.67 0.97 0.46
C ALA A 61 -15.38 0.49 1.73
N LEU A 62 -16.56 -0.14 1.59
CA LEU A 62 -17.33 -0.72 2.68
C LEU A 62 -16.59 -1.91 3.33
N LEU A 63 -15.95 -2.77 2.54
CA LEU A 63 -15.14 -3.88 3.03
C LEU A 63 -13.92 -3.38 3.82
N ASN A 64 -13.23 -2.37 3.31
CA ASN A 64 -12.15 -1.70 4.04
C ASN A 64 -12.63 -1.17 5.40
N ALA A 65 -13.80 -0.53 5.45
CA ALA A 65 -14.37 -0.03 6.70
C ALA A 65 -14.81 -1.13 7.67
N ALA A 66 -15.39 -2.22 7.16
CA ALA A 66 -15.78 -3.37 7.96
C ALA A 66 -14.55 -4.07 8.59
N ILE A 67 -13.50 -4.31 7.79
CA ILE A 67 -12.25 -4.91 8.27
C ILE A 67 -11.55 -3.96 9.27
N ALA A 68 -11.46 -2.66 8.96
CA ALA A 68 -10.87 -1.69 9.89
C ALA A 68 -11.62 -1.71 11.24
N ARG A 69 -12.96 -1.78 11.24
CA ARG A 69 -13.75 -1.88 12.48
C ARG A 69 -13.49 -3.17 13.23
N ARG A 70 -13.49 -4.32 12.54
CA ARG A 70 -13.24 -5.65 13.13
C ARG A 70 -11.85 -5.72 13.78
N LEU A 71 -10.84 -5.12 13.15
CA LEU A 71 -9.46 -5.07 13.66
C LEU A 71 -9.22 -3.96 14.68
N GLY A 72 -10.24 -3.17 15.05
CA GLY A 72 -10.07 -1.98 15.89
C GLY A 72 -9.14 -0.93 15.27
N GLY A 73 -8.97 -0.96 13.95
CA GLY A 73 -8.06 -0.14 13.17
C GLY A 73 -8.59 1.26 12.81
N ARG A 74 -7.82 1.97 11.98
CA ARG A 74 -8.15 3.24 11.34
C ARG A 74 -8.33 3.04 9.84
N LEU A 75 -9.19 3.83 9.23
CA LEU A 75 -9.38 3.84 7.78
C LEU A 75 -9.05 5.21 7.21
N LEU A 76 -8.08 5.27 6.30
CA LEU A 76 -7.67 6.50 5.62
C LEU A 76 -8.28 6.59 4.22
N LEU A 77 -8.44 7.82 3.72
CA LEU A 77 -8.75 8.09 2.31
C LEU A 77 -7.50 8.64 1.61
N ARG A 78 -7.15 8.05 0.47
CA ARG A 78 -6.09 8.56 -0.43
C ARG A 78 -6.63 8.73 -1.84
N ILE A 79 -6.48 9.91 -2.43
CA ILE A 79 -6.84 10.16 -3.81
C ILE A 79 -5.61 9.89 -4.69
N GLU A 80 -5.72 8.93 -5.60
CA GLU A 80 -4.63 8.53 -6.50
C GLU A 80 -4.68 9.33 -7.81
N ASP A 81 -4.41 10.63 -7.72
CA ASP A 81 -4.53 11.64 -8.78
C ASP A 81 -3.21 11.94 -9.53
N ILE A 82 -2.34 10.94 -9.68
CA ILE A 82 -1.07 11.08 -10.42
C ILE A 82 -1.23 11.23 -11.94
N ASP A 83 -2.45 11.15 -12.47
CA ASP A 83 -2.73 11.38 -13.90
C ASP A 83 -3.50 12.69 -14.06
N PRO A 84 -2.82 13.82 -14.35
CA PRO A 84 -3.47 15.14 -14.36
C PRO A 84 -4.48 15.30 -15.50
N VAL A 85 -4.35 14.52 -16.58
CA VAL A 85 -5.28 14.58 -17.72
C VAL A 85 -6.61 13.94 -17.35
N ARG A 86 -6.57 12.83 -16.61
CA ARG A 86 -7.77 12.10 -16.20
C ARG A 86 -8.35 12.58 -14.87
N SER A 87 -7.52 13.14 -13.99
CA SER A 87 -7.89 13.56 -12.64
C SER A 87 -8.46 14.97 -12.63
N ARG A 88 -9.78 15.10 -12.50
CA ARG A 88 -10.46 16.40 -12.47
C ARG A 88 -10.90 16.73 -11.04
N PRO A 89 -10.82 18.00 -10.58
CA PRO A 89 -11.30 18.40 -9.26
C PRO A 89 -12.76 17.99 -8.99
N ALA A 90 -13.63 18.07 -9.99
CA ALA A 90 -15.02 17.63 -9.89
C ALA A 90 -15.16 16.12 -9.58
N LEU A 91 -14.27 15.28 -10.09
CA LEU A 91 -14.28 13.83 -9.80
C LEU A 91 -13.79 13.55 -8.37
N VAL A 92 -12.83 14.33 -7.86
CA VAL A 92 -12.38 14.24 -6.46
C VAL A 92 -13.51 14.64 -5.50
N ALA A 93 -14.22 15.73 -5.81
CA ALA A 93 -15.39 16.16 -5.05
C ALA A 93 -16.51 15.10 -5.10
N ALA A 94 -16.78 14.52 -6.27
CA ALA A 94 -17.78 13.45 -6.44
C ALA A 94 -17.43 12.20 -5.61
N ILE A 95 -16.16 11.77 -5.61
CA ILE A 95 -15.69 10.65 -4.77
C ILE A 95 -16.01 10.92 -3.30
N THR A 96 -15.66 12.12 -2.81
CA THR A 96 -15.85 12.47 -1.40
C THR A 96 -17.33 12.52 -1.03
N HIS A 97 -18.16 13.08 -1.92
CA HIS A 97 -19.60 13.13 -1.76
C HIS A 97 -20.23 11.73 -1.74
N ASP A 98 -19.88 10.87 -2.70
CA ASP A 98 -20.40 9.50 -2.80
C ASP A 98 -20.03 8.66 -1.56
N LEU A 99 -18.80 8.78 -1.07
CA LEU A 99 -18.36 8.08 0.14
C LEU A 99 -19.09 8.58 1.40
N ALA A 100 -19.29 9.90 1.52
CA ALA A 100 -20.06 10.48 2.62
C ALA A 100 -21.53 10.05 2.58
N TRP A 101 -22.13 10.00 1.39
CA TRP A 101 -23.49 9.53 1.14
C TRP A 101 -23.67 8.05 1.53
N LEU A 102 -22.67 7.19 1.27
CA LEU A 102 -22.63 5.80 1.75
C LEU A 102 -22.43 5.66 3.27
N GLY A 103 -22.27 6.76 4.00
CA GLY A 103 -22.05 6.77 5.46
C GLY A 103 -20.62 6.43 5.88
N LEU A 104 -19.65 6.47 4.95
CA LEU A 104 -18.24 6.22 5.28
C LEU A 104 -17.60 7.45 5.93
N ARG A 105 -16.68 7.17 6.87
CA ARG A 105 -15.87 8.15 7.59
C ARG A 105 -14.43 7.69 7.53
N PHE A 106 -13.51 8.66 7.41
CA PHE A 106 -12.08 8.41 7.30
C PHE A 106 -11.33 9.17 8.38
N ASP A 107 -10.28 8.58 8.92
CA ASP A 107 -9.44 9.15 9.98
C ASP A 107 -8.42 10.13 9.40
N GLY A 108 -8.40 11.38 9.89
CA GLY A 108 -7.37 12.36 9.54
C GLY A 108 -7.53 12.97 8.14
N PRO A 109 -6.52 13.73 7.67
CA PRO A 109 -6.60 14.43 6.39
C PRO A 109 -6.55 13.47 5.20
N VAL A 110 -7.30 13.81 4.15
CA VAL A 110 -7.25 13.09 2.87
C VAL A 110 -5.91 13.36 2.19
N ARG A 111 -5.16 12.30 1.86
CA ARG A 111 -3.90 12.42 1.11
C ARG A 111 -4.20 12.49 -0.39
N ARG A 112 -3.53 13.37 -1.13
CA ARG A 112 -3.59 13.43 -2.59
C ARG A 112 -2.19 13.18 -3.18
N GLN A 113 -2.05 12.20 -4.06
CA GLN A 113 -0.74 11.81 -4.57
C GLN A 113 -0.05 12.93 -5.38
N SER A 114 -0.84 13.75 -6.06
CA SER A 114 -0.34 14.93 -6.80
C SER A 114 0.42 15.93 -5.91
N GLU A 115 0.18 15.96 -4.61
CA GLU A 115 0.85 16.84 -3.64
C GLU A 115 2.20 16.27 -3.15
N HIS A 116 2.57 15.06 -3.60
CA HIS A 116 3.75 14.33 -3.12
C HIS A 116 4.71 13.90 -4.24
N LEU A 117 4.58 14.49 -5.43
CA LEU A 117 5.49 14.24 -6.56
C LEU A 117 6.99 14.40 -6.24
N PRO A 118 7.43 15.37 -5.41
CA PRO A 118 8.84 15.46 -5.02
C PRO A 118 9.36 14.21 -4.29
N ALA A 119 8.54 13.58 -3.45
CA ALA A 119 8.93 12.38 -2.71
C ALA A 119 9.11 11.18 -3.66
N TYR A 120 8.21 11.02 -4.63
CA TYR A 120 8.33 9.95 -5.63
C TYR A 120 9.55 10.18 -6.55
N ARG A 121 9.85 11.44 -6.89
CA ARG A 121 11.07 11.79 -7.64
C ARG A 121 12.33 11.40 -6.88
N ALA A 122 12.36 11.61 -5.56
CA ALA A 122 13.50 11.21 -4.73
C ALA A 122 13.66 9.67 -4.69
N ALA A 123 12.56 8.92 -4.52
CA ALA A 123 12.60 7.45 -4.57
C ALA A 123 13.09 6.93 -5.93
N LEU A 124 12.63 7.54 -7.04
CA LEU A 124 13.11 7.21 -8.38
C LEU A 124 14.60 7.52 -8.54
N ALA A 125 15.05 8.69 -8.06
CA ALA A 125 16.45 9.10 -8.15
C ALA A 125 17.38 8.14 -7.38
N ASP A 126 16.95 7.67 -6.21
CA ASP A 126 17.67 6.65 -5.44
C ASP A 126 17.77 5.30 -6.18
N LEU A 127 16.67 4.81 -6.78
CA LEU A 127 16.70 3.59 -7.60
C LEU A 127 17.62 3.76 -8.82
N ALA A 128 17.59 4.92 -9.47
CA ALA A 128 18.44 5.23 -10.62
C ALA A 128 19.92 5.32 -10.24
N ALA A 129 20.24 5.97 -9.11
CA ALA A 129 21.61 6.10 -8.61
C ALA A 129 22.26 4.74 -8.29
N ARG A 130 21.44 3.77 -7.87
CA ARG A 130 21.86 2.37 -7.64
C ARG A 130 21.90 1.52 -8.91
N GLY A 131 21.63 2.11 -10.09
CA GLY A 131 21.63 1.40 -11.37
C GLY A 131 20.49 0.40 -11.55
N LEU A 132 19.43 0.51 -10.72
CA LEU A 132 18.25 -0.36 -10.74
C LEU A 132 17.14 0.16 -11.65
N ALA A 133 17.18 1.45 -12.00
CA ALA A 133 16.22 2.08 -12.91
C ALA A 133 16.94 2.81 -14.03
N TYR A 134 16.37 2.77 -15.23
CA TYR A 134 16.94 3.40 -16.43
C TYR A 134 15.86 4.08 -17.28
N PRO A 135 16.23 5.13 -18.04
CA PRO A 135 15.31 5.79 -18.96
C PRO A 135 15.10 4.97 -20.22
N CYS A 136 13.85 4.83 -20.64
CA CYS A 136 13.43 4.19 -21.88
C CYS A 136 12.82 5.23 -22.82
N PHE A 137 13.39 5.33 -24.03
CA PHE A 137 12.95 6.25 -25.08
C PHE A 137 12.02 5.59 -26.11
N CYS A 138 11.73 4.30 -25.98
CA CYS A 138 10.85 3.59 -26.91
C CYS A 138 9.41 4.10 -26.83
N SER A 139 8.78 4.29 -27.99
CA SER A 139 7.33 4.48 -28.10
C SER A 139 6.60 3.15 -27.82
N ARG A 140 5.30 3.24 -27.50
CA ARG A 140 4.45 2.05 -27.34
C ARG A 140 4.36 1.22 -28.62
N SER A 141 4.28 1.88 -29.78
CA SER A 141 4.25 1.21 -31.08
C SER A 141 5.55 0.46 -31.35
N ALA A 142 6.71 1.07 -31.08
CA ALA A 142 8.00 0.41 -31.24
C ALA A 142 8.14 -0.82 -30.34
N ILE A 143 7.66 -0.76 -29.10
CA ILE A 143 7.64 -1.90 -28.17
C ILE A 143 6.74 -3.01 -28.72
N ALA A 144 5.52 -2.68 -29.18
CA ALA A 144 4.60 -3.66 -29.72
C ALA A 144 5.17 -4.34 -30.98
N THR A 145 5.76 -3.59 -31.90
CA THR A 145 6.43 -4.13 -33.10
C THR A 145 7.59 -5.05 -32.72
N ALA A 146 8.46 -4.64 -31.80
CA ALA A 146 9.58 -5.46 -31.34
C ALA A 146 9.10 -6.74 -30.63
N ALA A 147 8.02 -6.65 -29.86
CA ALA A 147 7.44 -7.80 -29.18
C ALA A 147 6.84 -8.82 -30.16
N LEU A 148 6.15 -8.36 -31.21
CA LEU A 148 5.64 -9.23 -32.28
C LEU A 148 6.77 -9.92 -33.06
N ALA A 149 7.91 -9.25 -33.24
CA ALA A 149 9.07 -9.83 -33.92
C ALA A 149 9.78 -10.91 -33.07
N ALA A 150 9.55 -10.95 -31.75
CA ALA A 150 10.20 -11.89 -30.84
C ALA A 150 9.57 -13.30 -30.83
N GLY A 151 8.43 -13.50 -31.51
CA GLY A 151 7.75 -14.80 -31.64
C GLY A 151 6.38 -14.87 -30.95
N ASP A 152 5.68 -15.99 -31.18
CA ASP A 152 4.33 -16.28 -30.66
C ASP A 152 4.37 -17.49 -29.70
N PRO A 153 3.77 -17.43 -28.50
CA PRO A 153 3.05 -16.30 -27.92
C PRO A 153 3.98 -15.16 -27.49
N VAL A 154 3.58 -13.93 -27.78
CA VAL A 154 4.25 -12.73 -27.26
C VAL A 154 4.14 -12.73 -25.71
N PRO A 155 5.27 -12.76 -24.97
CA PRO A 155 5.23 -12.69 -23.52
C PRO A 155 4.57 -11.41 -23.04
N ARG A 156 3.69 -11.51 -22.03
CA ARG A 156 2.92 -10.39 -21.49
C ARG A 156 3.08 -10.31 -19.97
N ASP A 157 3.01 -9.09 -19.46
CA ASP A 157 2.86 -8.86 -18.04
C ASP A 157 1.45 -9.28 -17.57
N PRO A 158 1.20 -9.32 -16.25
CA PRO A 158 -0.12 -9.68 -15.73
C PRO A 158 -1.26 -8.75 -16.13
N ASP A 159 -0.97 -7.53 -16.58
CA ASP A 159 -1.95 -6.58 -17.11
C ASP A 159 -2.23 -6.82 -18.61
N GLY A 160 -1.57 -7.82 -19.22
CA GLY A 160 -1.70 -8.18 -20.63
C GLY A 160 -0.88 -7.31 -21.58
N THR A 161 -0.02 -6.44 -21.07
CA THR A 161 0.89 -5.62 -21.89
C THR A 161 2.10 -6.43 -22.32
N PRO A 162 2.55 -6.36 -23.58
CA PRO A 162 3.78 -7.04 -24.00
C PRO A 162 4.97 -6.67 -23.11
N LEU A 163 5.74 -7.68 -22.70
CA LEU A 163 6.95 -7.46 -21.91
C LEU A 163 7.94 -6.59 -22.70
N TYR A 164 8.60 -5.68 -21.98
CA TYR A 164 9.56 -4.80 -22.62
C TYR A 164 10.77 -5.60 -23.15
N PRO A 165 11.14 -5.46 -24.44
CA PRO A 165 12.21 -6.24 -25.05
C PRO A 165 13.62 -5.83 -24.62
N GLY A 166 13.78 -4.85 -23.73
CA GLY A 166 15.08 -4.44 -23.22
C GLY A 166 15.87 -3.49 -24.13
N THR A 167 15.29 -2.95 -25.20
CA THR A 167 15.98 -2.12 -26.21
C THR A 167 16.82 -0.96 -25.64
N CYS A 168 16.32 -0.30 -24.59
CA CYS A 168 17.00 0.81 -23.93
C CYS A 168 17.80 0.41 -22.68
N ARG A 169 17.76 -0.87 -22.27
CA ARG A 169 18.35 -1.33 -20.99
C ARG A 169 19.87 -1.16 -21.00
N THR A 170 20.50 -1.36 -22.15
CA THR A 170 21.95 -1.36 -22.33
C THR A 170 22.48 -0.10 -23.03
N LEU A 171 21.66 0.96 -23.13
CA LEU A 171 22.12 2.21 -23.75
C LEU A 171 23.30 2.81 -22.98
N PRO A 172 24.38 3.25 -23.66
CA PRO A 172 25.50 3.90 -23.01
C PRO A 172 25.09 5.20 -22.29
N ALA A 173 25.72 5.47 -21.14
CA ALA A 173 25.45 6.67 -20.36
C ALA A 173 25.60 7.99 -21.16
N PRO A 174 26.59 8.17 -22.06
CA PRO A 174 26.69 9.36 -22.90
C PRO A 174 25.49 9.55 -23.82
N GLU A 175 24.96 8.47 -24.40
CA GLU A 175 23.79 8.53 -25.27
C GLU A 175 22.51 8.87 -24.49
N ILE A 176 22.35 8.26 -23.30
CA ILE A 176 21.25 8.60 -22.39
C ILE A 176 21.31 10.09 -22.03
N ALA A 177 22.49 10.60 -21.67
CA ALA A 177 22.69 12.00 -21.30
C ALA A 177 22.37 12.95 -22.47
N ALA A 178 22.83 12.63 -23.68
CA ALA A 178 22.55 13.40 -24.88
C ALA A 178 21.04 13.47 -25.18
N ARG A 179 20.35 12.32 -25.21
CA ARG A 179 18.90 12.25 -25.47
C ARG A 179 18.10 13.01 -24.40
N ARG A 180 18.47 12.89 -23.12
CA ARG A 180 17.79 13.61 -22.02
C ARG A 180 18.03 15.11 -22.09
N SER A 181 19.24 15.56 -22.41
CA SER A 181 19.58 16.98 -22.56
C SER A 181 18.84 17.60 -23.75
N ALA A 182 18.61 16.83 -24.81
CA ALA A 182 17.78 17.22 -25.94
C ALA A 182 16.26 17.19 -25.65
N GLY A 183 15.83 16.87 -24.43
CA GLY A 183 14.42 16.83 -24.05
C GLY A 183 13.63 15.65 -24.63
N ALA A 184 14.30 14.57 -25.06
CA ALA A 184 13.64 13.42 -25.64
C ALA A 184 12.60 12.80 -24.67
N PRO A 185 11.35 12.57 -25.12
CA PRO A 185 10.35 11.85 -24.34
C PRO A 185 10.87 10.51 -23.84
N HIS A 186 10.73 10.25 -22.54
CA HIS A 186 11.14 8.98 -21.95
C HIS A 186 10.26 8.59 -20.76
N THR A 187 10.27 7.31 -20.46
CA THR A 187 9.75 6.73 -19.21
C THR A 187 10.91 6.18 -18.40
N TRP A 188 10.69 5.92 -17.11
CA TRP A 188 11.66 5.17 -16.30
C TRP A 188 11.16 3.75 -16.10
N ARG A 189 12.03 2.79 -16.36
CA ARG A 189 11.79 1.38 -16.14
C ARG A 189 12.65 0.87 -15.00
N LEU A 190 12.12 -0.06 -14.22
CA LEU A 190 12.89 -0.86 -13.27
C LEU A 190 13.56 -1.99 -14.05
N ASP A 191 14.87 -2.15 -13.91
CA ASP A 191 15.59 -3.34 -14.41
C ASP A 191 15.28 -4.49 -13.45
N ILE A 192 14.36 -5.38 -13.85
CA ILE A 192 13.88 -6.45 -12.96
C ILE A 192 14.99 -7.44 -12.63
N ALA A 193 15.87 -7.74 -13.59
CA ALA A 193 16.95 -8.71 -13.36
C ALA A 193 17.91 -8.19 -12.27
N ARG A 194 18.35 -6.92 -12.38
CA ARG A 194 19.20 -6.28 -11.35
C ARG A 194 18.47 -6.12 -10.02
N ALA A 195 17.19 -5.74 -10.07
CA ALA A 195 16.36 -5.56 -8.88
C ALA A 195 16.20 -6.87 -8.09
N LEU A 196 15.96 -7.99 -8.76
CA LEU A 196 15.84 -9.31 -8.14
C LEU A 196 17.17 -9.78 -7.54
N ALA A 197 18.28 -9.59 -8.28
CA ALA A 197 19.62 -9.90 -7.78
C ALA A 197 19.96 -9.15 -6.48
N ALA A 198 19.46 -7.90 -6.33
CA ALA A 198 19.64 -7.10 -5.12
C ALA A 198 18.66 -7.44 -3.97
N SER A 199 17.58 -8.19 -4.25
CA SER A 199 16.46 -8.37 -3.31
C SER A 199 16.42 -9.72 -2.62
N GLY A 200 16.87 -10.79 -3.30
CA GLY A 200 16.69 -12.18 -2.86
C GLY A 200 15.25 -12.66 -3.02
N SER A 201 14.91 -13.77 -2.35
CA SER A 201 13.55 -14.31 -2.34
C SER A 201 12.57 -13.36 -1.64
N LEU A 202 11.37 -13.21 -2.22
CA LEU A 202 10.35 -12.29 -1.74
C LEU A 202 9.05 -13.02 -1.44
N ALA A 203 8.41 -12.63 -0.35
CA ALA A 203 7.07 -13.07 0.01
C ALA A 203 6.33 -11.93 0.74
N TYR A 204 5.01 -12.03 0.81
CA TYR A 204 4.15 -11.11 1.56
C TYR A 204 3.09 -11.86 2.35
N GLY A 205 2.63 -11.26 3.45
CA GLY A 205 1.51 -11.79 4.23
C GLY A 205 0.18 -11.49 3.55
N ALA A 206 -0.63 -12.53 3.37
CA ALA A 206 -2.02 -12.43 2.96
C ALA A 206 -2.95 -12.75 4.14
N PHE A 207 -4.19 -12.26 4.08
CA PHE A 207 -5.21 -12.56 5.07
C PHE A 207 -6.60 -12.61 4.46
N ASP A 208 -7.52 -13.34 5.09
CA ASP A 208 -8.94 -13.36 4.74
C ASP A 208 -9.79 -12.43 5.62
N CYS A 209 -11.11 -12.38 5.38
CA CYS A 209 -12.02 -11.56 6.17
C CYS A 209 -12.24 -12.07 7.60
N GLU A 210 -11.85 -13.31 7.89
CA GLU A 210 -11.91 -13.94 9.21
C GLU A 210 -10.68 -13.63 10.07
N GLY A 211 -9.59 -13.23 9.42
CA GLY A 211 -8.31 -12.89 10.03
C GLY A 211 -7.29 -14.03 9.97
N GLN A 212 -7.57 -15.10 9.24
CA GLN A 212 -6.58 -16.14 8.97
C GLN A 212 -5.48 -15.53 8.10
N GLU A 213 -4.23 -15.71 8.50
CA GLU A 213 -3.06 -15.23 7.77
C GLU A 213 -2.29 -16.39 7.13
N TRP A 214 -1.69 -16.13 5.98
CA TRP A 214 -0.73 -17.04 5.33
C TRP A 214 0.31 -16.23 4.56
N GLU A 215 1.40 -16.88 4.15
CA GLU A 215 2.45 -16.26 3.34
C GLU A 215 2.27 -16.62 1.87
N VAL A 216 2.47 -15.64 0.98
CA VAL A 216 2.40 -15.81 -0.47
C VAL A 216 3.76 -15.48 -1.07
N PRO A 217 4.41 -16.40 -1.79
CA PRO A 217 5.60 -16.10 -2.57
C PRO A 217 5.31 -15.04 -3.63
N ALA A 218 6.18 -14.03 -3.73
CA ALA A 218 6.09 -13.02 -4.77
C ALA A 218 6.94 -13.40 -5.98
N ASP A 219 6.39 -13.25 -7.18
CA ASP A 219 7.07 -13.41 -8.46
C ASP A 219 7.10 -12.09 -9.26
N PRO A 220 8.02 -11.16 -8.94
CA PRO A 220 8.14 -9.93 -9.71
C PRO A 220 8.66 -10.14 -11.14
N ALA A 221 9.23 -11.31 -11.45
CA ALA A 221 9.86 -11.57 -12.75
C ALA A 221 8.84 -11.51 -13.89
N ARG A 222 7.60 -11.95 -13.64
CA ARG A 222 6.49 -11.91 -14.60
C ARG A 222 6.13 -10.51 -15.11
N TRP A 223 6.54 -9.45 -14.42
CA TRP A 223 6.27 -8.07 -14.84
C TRP A 223 7.25 -7.56 -15.91
N GLY A 224 8.42 -8.20 -16.08
CA GLY A 224 9.53 -7.66 -16.87
C GLY A 224 9.87 -6.22 -16.48
N ASP A 225 10.62 -5.50 -17.31
CA ASP A 225 11.08 -4.15 -16.95
C ASP A 225 9.93 -3.12 -16.91
N ALA A 226 9.25 -3.08 -15.76
CA ALA A 226 8.03 -2.34 -15.55
C ALA A 226 8.28 -0.84 -15.47
N VAL A 227 7.30 -0.05 -15.95
CA VAL A 227 7.38 1.41 -15.88
C VAL A 227 7.11 1.88 -14.43
N ILE A 228 8.11 2.55 -13.84
CA ILE A 228 8.04 3.11 -12.49
C ILE A 228 7.94 4.65 -12.48
N ALA A 229 8.18 5.31 -13.61
CA ALA A 229 7.83 6.72 -13.80
C ALA A 229 7.49 7.05 -15.26
N ARG A 230 6.59 8.01 -15.46
CA ARG A 230 6.15 8.46 -16.79
C ARG A 230 6.86 9.75 -17.18
N ARG A 231 6.77 10.11 -18.46
CA ARG A 231 7.36 11.35 -18.99
C ARG A 231 6.88 12.58 -18.22
N ASP A 232 5.57 12.76 -18.15
CA ASP A 232 4.95 13.99 -17.64
C ASP A 232 4.70 13.94 -16.13
N VAL A 233 4.96 12.78 -15.50
CA VAL A 233 4.68 12.53 -14.08
C VAL A 233 5.82 11.68 -13.51
N PRO A 234 6.56 12.16 -12.50
CA PRO A 234 7.76 11.50 -11.97
C PRO A 234 7.45 10.25 -11.12
N THR A 235 6.38 9.52 -11.43
CA THR A 235 5.98 8.28 -10.77
C THR A 235 5.05 7.45 -11.67
N SER A 236 4.87 6.18 -11.31
CA SER A 236 3.77 5.32 -11.75
C SER A 236 2.86 4.99 -10.56
N TYR A 237 1.76 4.28 -10.83
CA TYR A 237 0.91 3.71 -9.78
C TYR A 237 1.74 2.86 -8.81
N HIS A 238 2.61 1.99 -9.32
CA HIS A 238 3.39 1.07 -8.50
C HIS A 238 4.32 1.79 -7.52
N LEU A 239 5.06 2.80 -7.99
CA LEU A 239 5.99 3.56 -7.13
C LEU A 239 5.24 4.44 -6.12
N ALA A 240 4.17 5.12 -6.55
CA ALA A 240 3.42 6.02 -5.67
C ALA A 240 2.72 5.26 -4.54
N VAL A 241 2.08 4.12 -4.84
CA VAL A 241 1.34 3.32 -3.86
C VAL A 241 2.24 2.79 -2.76
N VAL A 242 3.38 2.18 -3.10
CA VAL A 242 4.26 1.61 -2.07
C VAL A 242 4.86 2.69 -1.18
N HIS A 243 5.21 3.83 -1.76
CA HIS A 243 5.73 4.97 -1.01
C HIS A 243 4.68 5.52 -0.05
N ASP A 244 3.45 5.73 -0.53
CA ASP A 244 2.38 6.29 0.29
C ASP A 244 1.86 5.33 1.34
N ASP A 245 1.80 4.03 1.04
CA ASP A 245 1.43 3.02 2.03
C ASP A 245 2.43 3.05 3.20
N ALA A 246 3.73 3.18 2.92
CA ALA A 246 4.74 3.36 3.95
C ALA A 246 4.60 4.69 4.70
N ALA A 247 4.45 5.81 3.98
CA ALA A 247 4.37 7.15 4.57
C ALA A 247 3.13 7.34 5.45
N GLN A 248 2.01 6.70 5.13
CA GLN A 248 0.78 6.72 5.93
C GLN A 248 0.75 5.63 7.01
N GLY A 249 1.79 4.79 7.10
CA GLY A 249 1.86 3.68 8.04
C GLY A 249 0.79 2.62 7.81
N ILE A 250 0.40 2.39 6.55
CA ILE A 250 -0.55 1.36 6.15
C ILE A 250 0.00 -0.01 6.55
N THR A 251 -0.84 -0.78 7.22
CA THR A 251 -0.51 -2.13 7.72
C THR A 251 -1.30 -3.22 7.02
N HIS A 252 -2.47 -2.88 6.48
CA HIS A 252 -3.39 -3.80 5.81
C HIS A 252 -3.92 -3.13 4.55
N VAL A 253 -3.76 -3.80 3.42
CA VAL A 253 -4.22 -3.38 2.10
C VAL A 253 -5.36 -4.31 1.68
N VAL A 254 -6.55 -3.74 1.54
CA VAL A 254 -7.75 -4.42 1.05
C VAL A 254 -8.08 -3.85 -0.31
N ARG A 255 -8.00 -4.64 -1.38
CA ARG A 255 -8.24 -4.22 -2.77
C ARG A 255 -8.79 -5.36 -3.62
N GLY A 256 -9.24 -5.08 -4.84
CA GLY A 256 -9.79 -6.10 -5.74
C GLY A 256 -8.73 -7.11 -6.22
N GLN A 257 -9.19 -8.32 -6.57
CA GLN A 257 -8.36 -9.40 -7.12
C GLN A 257 -7.60 -8.99 -8.40
N ASP A 258 -8.13 -8.04 -9.17
CA ASP A 258 -7.45 -7.51 -10.35
C ASP A 258 -6.12 -6.83 -10.05
N LEU A 259 -5.90 -6.40 -8.81
CA LEU A 259 -4.65 -5.80 -8.36
C LEU A 259 -3.77 -6.78 -7.57
N GLU A 260 -4.15 -8.06 -7.50
CA GLU A 260 -3.34 -9.09 -6.87
C GLU A 260 -1.99 -9.19 -7.52
N ALA A 261 -1.95 -9.27 -8.85
CA ALA A 261 -0.71 -9.53 -9.54
C ALA A 261 0.34 -8.42 -9.35
N ALA A 262 -0.12 -7.18 -9.14
CA ALA A 262 0.72 -6.01 -8.90
C ALA A 262 1.42 -6.06 -7.53
N THR A 263 0.94 -6.90 -6.60
CA THR A 263 1.54 -7.09 -5.27
C THR A 263 2.98 -7.57 -5.36
N ASP A 264 3.31 -8.38 -6.36
CA ASP A 264 4.67 -8.89 -6.56
C ASP A 264 5.66 -7.76 -6.87
N LEU A 265 5.29 -6.89 -7.81
CA LEU A 265 6.08 -5.71 -8.14
C LEU A 265 6.12 -4.72 -6.96
N HIS A 266 5.01 -4.56 -6.24
CA HIS A 266 4.96 -3.71 -5.03
C HIS A 266 5.90 -4.25 -3.95
N ARG A 267 5.94 -5.57 -3.75
CA ARG A 267 6.81 -6.22 -2.77
C ARG A 267 8.28 -6.02 -3.11
N LEU A 268 8.65 -6.12 -4.39
CA LEU A 268 10.00 -5.82 -4.87
C LEU A 268 10.38 -4.37 -4.60
N LEU A 269 9.52 -3.41 -4.98
CA LEU A 269 9.78 -1.98 -4.73
C LEU A 269 9.92 -1.67 -3.24
N GLN A 270 9.07 -2.25 -2.38
CA GLN A 270 9.19 -2.11 -0.93
C GLN A 270 10.56 -2.61 -0.43
N ARG A 271 11.01 -3.78 -0.90
CA ARG A 271 12.34 -4.32 -0.53
C ARG A 271 13.45 -3.37 -0.93
N LEU A 272 13.43 -2.91 -2.18
CA LEU A 272 14.48 -2.04 -2.74
C LEU A 272 14.54 -0.68 -2.05
N LEU A 273 13.39 -0.13 -1.65
CA LEU A 273 13.29 1.18 -1.00
C LEU A 273 13.37 1.11 0.54
N GLY A 274 13.55 -0.09 1.11
CA GLY A 274 13.59 -0.27 2.57
C GLY A 274 12.26 0.05 3.26
N LEU A 275 11.14 -0.09 2.56
CA LEU A 275 9.81 0.24 3.05
C LEU A 275 9.15 -0.95 3.76
N PRO A 276 8.27 -0.70 4.75
CA PRO A 276 7.49 -1.77 5.38
C PRO A 276 6.54 -2.43 4.36
N THR A 277 6.33 -3.73 4.54
CA THR A 277 5.38 -4.53 3.76
C THR A 277 4.07 -4.67 4.56
N PRO A 278 2.93 -4.16 4.05
CA PRO A 278 1.64 -4.41 4.67
C PRO A 278 1.18 -5.85 4.39
N ARG A 279 0.12 -6.27 5.08
CA ARG A 279 -0.63 -7.48 4.74
C ARG A 279 -1.65 -7.19 3.66
N TYR A 280 -1.99 -8.18 2.85
CA TYR A 280 -2.88 -8.01 1.71
C TYR A 280 -4.12 -8.90 1.80
N HIS A 281 -5.27 -8.32 1.52
CA HIS A 281 -6.51 -9.05 1.25
C HIS A 281 -7.02 -8.63 -0.12
N HIS A 282 -7.13 -9.61 -1.02
CA HIS A 282 -7.64 -9.41 -2.36
C HIS A 282 -9.05 -9.98 -2.43
N HIS A 283 -10.02 -9.08 -2.59
CA HIS A 283 -11.44 -9.46 -2.61
C HIS A 283 -11.91 -9.76 -4.03
N ALA A 284 -12.91 -10.63 -4.16
CA ALA A 284 -13.56 -10.90 -5.42
C ALA A 284 -14.12 -9.62 -6.06
N LEU A 285 -14.14 -9.59 -7.40
CA LEU A 285 -14.70 -8.47 -8.14
C LEU A 285 -16.22 -8.59 -8.20
N ILE A 286 -16.91 -7.48 -7.99
CA ILE A 286 -18.37 -7.44 -8.18
C ILE A 286 -18.67 -7.56 -9.68
N ARG A 287 -19.47 -8.56 -10.01
CA ARG A 287 -19.94 -8.86 -11.36
C ARG A 287 -21.39 -8.39 -11.52
N ASP A 288 -21.79 -8.10 -12.74
CA ASP A 288 -23.20 -7.87 -13.08
C ASP A 288 -23.98 -9.19 -13.16
N PRO A 289 -25.32 -9.16 -13.34
CA PRO A 289 -26.12 -10.38 -13.48
C PRO A 289 -25.75 -11.27 -14.67
N ALA A 290 -25.04 -10.73 -15.67
CA ALA A 290 -24.52 -11.49 -16.81
C ALA A 290 -23.14 -12.13 -16.51
N GLY A 291 -22.59 -11.92 -15.30
CA GLY A 291 -21.29 -12.45 -14.89
C GLY A 291 -20.10 -11.58 -15.32
N GLU A 292 -20.34 -10.45 -15.99
CA GLU A 292 -19.30 -9.55 -16.47
C GLU A 292 -18.80 -8.64 -15.35
N LYS A 293 -17.51 -8.26 -15.40
CA LYS A 293 -16.92 -7.33 -14.42
C LYS A 293 -17.61 -5.98 -14.52
N LEU A 294 -18.12 -5.46 -13.40
CA LEU A 294 -18.56 -4.06 -13.31
C LEU A 294 -17.32 -3.15 -13.47
N ALA A 295 -17.08 -2.67 -14.68
CA ALA A 295 -15.91 -1.89 -15.06
C ALA A 295 -16.28 -0.48 -15.53
N LYS A 296 -15.37 0.47 -15.29
CA LYS A 296 -15.45 1.89 -15.69
C LYS A 296 -15.78 2.12 -17.18
N SER A 297 -15.56 1.15 -18.05
CA SER A 297 -15.69 1.30 -19.51
C SER A 297 -17.00 0.78 -20.11
N ARG A 298 -17.89 0.14 -19.35
CA ARG A 298 -19.10 -0.51 -19.88
C ARG A 298 -20.40 -0.05 -19.21
N GLY A 299 -20.65 1.26 -19.15
CA GLY A 299 -21.97 1.77 -18.74
C GLY A 299 -22.44 1.33 -17.36
N SER A 300 -21.51 0.91 -16.48
CA SER A 300 -21.85 0.56 -15.11
C SER A 300 -22.38 1.80 -14.40
N GLN A 301 -23.63 1.71 -13.94
CA GLN A 301 -24.32 2.79 -13.25
C GLN A 301 -23.45 3.31 -12.09
N SER A 302 -23.19 4.62 -12.09
CA SER A 302 -22.41 5.26 -11.04
C SER A 302 -23.22 5.38 -9.75
N LEU A 303 -22.55 5.63 -8.62
CA LEU A 303 -23.23 5.91 -7.35
C LEU A 303 -24.07 7.18 -7.42
N GLN A 304 -23.65 8.16 -8.24
CA GLN A 304 -24.49 9.31 -8.53
C GLN A 304 -25.76 8.89 -9.27
N ASP A 305 -25.66 8.11 -10.35
CA ASP A 305 -26.84 7.71 -11.12
C ASP A 305 -27.84 6.92 -10.25
N LEU A 306 -27.34 6.10 -9.33
CA LEU A 306 -28.17 5.39 -8.34
C LEU A 306 -28.89 6.36 -7.40
N ARG A 307 -28.17 7.35 -6.87
CA ARG A 307 -28.72 8.39 -5.99
C ARG A 307 -29.76 9.25 -6.71
N ASP A 308 -29.46 9.67 -7.94
CA ASP A 308 -30.33 10.48 -8.78
C ASP A 308 -31.62 9.70 -9.16
N ALA A 309 -31.52 8.36 -9.25
CA ALA A 309 -32.66 7.45 -9.38
C ALA A 309 -33.40 7.14 -8.06
N GLY A 310 -33.06 7.80 -6.94
CA GLY A 310 -33.73 7.63 -5.65
C GLY A 310 -33.33 6.38 -4.86
N VAL A 311 -32.33 5.61 -5.29
CA VAL A 311 -31.82 4.48 -4.51
C VAL A 311 -31.17 5.01 -3.24
N THR A 312 -31.53 4.45 -2.08
CA THR A 312 -30.96 4.90 -0.80
C THR A 312 -29.57 4.30 -0.55
N PRO A 313 -28.69 4.94 0.25
CA PRO A 313 -27.40 4.35 0.59
C PRO A 313 -27.56 3.03 1.36
N GLY A 314 -28.63 2.89 2.17
CA GLY A 314 -28.98 1.63 2.83
C GLY A 314 -29.26 0.49 1.84
N ALA A 315 -30.01 0.76 0.77
CA ALA A 315 -30.28 -0.23 -0.28
C ALA A 315 -29.00 -0.65 -1.02
N VAL A 316 -28.09 0.30 -1.29
CA VAL A 316 -26.77 -0.04 -1.90
C VAL A 316 -25.94 -0.92 -0.96
N ARG A 317 -25.89 -0.59 0.34
CA ARG A 317 -25.14 -1.36 1.35
C ARG A 317 -25.70 -2.77 1.48
N ALA A 318 -27.02 -2.91 1.63
CA ALA A 318 -27.69 -4.20 1.73
C ALA A 318 -27.46 -5.06 0.49
N GLY A 319 -27.59 -4.49 -0.71
CA GLY A 319 -27.31 -5.19 -1.98
C GLY A 319 -25.85 -5.61 -2.18
N LEU A 320 -24.93 -5.08 -1.37
CA LEU A 320 -23.51 -5.46 -1.35
C LEU A 320 -23.14 -6.32 -0.14
N GLY A 321 -24.12 -6.74 0.67
CA GLY A 321 -23.89 -7.58 1.86
C GLY A 321 -23.47 -6.82 3.11
N PHE A 322 -23.75 -5.52 3.21
CA PHE A 322 -23.44 -4.69 4.38
C PHE A 322 -24.72 -4.19 5.06
N ALA A 323 -24.77 -4.34 6.39
CA ALA A 323 -25.81 -3.77 7.25
C ALA A 323 -25.59 -2.27 7.46
#